data_AF-A0A1X1NNK4-F1
#
_entry.id   AF-A0A1X1NNK4-F1
#
_cell.length_a   1.000
_cell.length_b   1.000
_cell.length_c   1.000
_cell.angle_alpha   90.00
_cell.angle_beta   90.00
_cell.angle_gamma   90.00
#
_symmetry.space_group_name_H-M   'P 1'
#
loop_
_entity.id
_entity.type
_entity.pdbx_description
1 polymer ?
#
loop_
_entity_poly.entity_id
_entity_poly.type
_entity_poly.pdbx_seq_one_letter_code
_entity_poly.pdbx_strand_id
1 'polypeptide(L)'
;MSTEQTHPAAPAVQTPQAAPAAPAVPSVQRLAQDVAAVRQHREKLEALVRAFATRVKNDQREVEEVLREILVRLDALEQGRPSQGGPGASTASPPGTDRPVGSPWSYRATERDWRDLAAWVDWLSGHYAPQLHLRIWPCWPAHGGVTEELAGLRAAWLAASEADAASGGAGQEMAYWHQMWLWPTLERIRQNYMFKGCESDHSPDRPGRLTDPAALEARIDASGKRRYDA
;
A
#
# COMPACT_ATOMS: atom_id res chain seq x y z
N MET A 1 -52.37 -77.50 -42.43
CA MET A 1 -52.13 -77.05 -43.83
C MET A 1 -53.02 -75.86 -44.09
N SER A 2 -52.57 -74.92 -44.93
CA SER A 2 -53.19 -73.62 -45.28
C SER A 2 -52.69 -72.46 -44.41
N THR A 3 -51.55 -71.85 -44.75
CA THR A 3 -51.30 -70.79 -45.77
C THR A 3 -51.40 -69.39 -45.18
N GLU A 4 -50.21 -68.85 -44.95
CA GLU A 4 -49.78 -67.46 -44.97
C GLU A 4 -50.64 -66.55 -45.87
N GLN A 5 -51.14 -65.45 -45.30
CA GLN A 5 -51.57 -64.27 -46.04
C GLN A 5 -51.06 -63.03 -45.32
N THR A 6 -49.95 -62.52 -45.83
CA THR A 6 -49.28 -61.29 -45.41
C THR A 6 -50.04 -60.10 -46.02
N HIS A 7 -50.67 -59.29 -45.18
CA HIS A 7 -51.26 -58.01 -45.59
C HIS A 7 -50.30 -56.84 -45.30
N PRO A 8 -50.24 -55.83 -46.18
CA PRO A 8 -49.22 -54.77 -46.13
C PRO A 8 -49.51 -53.75 -45.01
N ALA A 9 -48.42 -53.30 -44.38
CA ALA A 9 -48.42 -52.28 -43.34
C ALA A 9 -48.98 -50.94 -43.85
N ALA A 10 -49.85 -50.33 -43.05
CA ALA A 10 -50.38 -48.99 -43.29
C ALA A 10 -49.25 -47.93 -43.22
N PRO A 11 -49.30 -46.86 -44.03
CA PRO A 11 -48.30 -45.81 -43.97
C PRO A 11 -48.44 -45.00 -42.67
N ALA A 12 -47.32 -44.78 -41.99
CA ALA A 12 -47.25 -43.94 -40.81
C ALA A 12 -47.65 -42.50 -41.16
N VAL A 13 -48.70 -42.01 -40.51
CA VAL A 13 -49.12 -40.61 -40.57
C VAL A 13 -47.99 -39.77 -39.95
N GLN A 14 -47.26 -39.03 -40.77
CA GLN A 14 -46.30 -38.03 -40.30
C GLN A 14 -47.08 -36.89 -39.64
N THR A 15 -46.88 -36.73 -38.34
CA THR A 15 -47.33 -35.56 -37.58
C THR A 15 -46.72 -34.30 -38.19
N PRO A 16 -47.48 -33.23 -38.46
CA PRO A 16 -46.92 -32.01 -39.03
C PRO A 16 -45.92 -31.40 -38.05
N GLN A 17 -44.68 -31.20 -38.52
CA GLN A 17 -43.63 -30.51 -37.80
C GLN A 17 -44.08 -29.06 -37.54
N ALA A 18 -44.27 -28.73 -36.25
CA ALA A 18 -44.72 -27.40 -35.84
C ALA A 18 -43.74 -26.34 -36.35
N ALA A 19 -44.27 -25.34 -37.05
CA ALA A 19 -43.52 -24.17 -37.48
C ALA A 19 -42.82 -23.51 -36.26
N PRO A 20 -41.61 -22.93 -36.43
CA PRO A 20 -40.94 -22.22 -35.35
C PRO A 20 -41.87 -21.11 -34.86
N ALA A 21 -42.19 -21.14 -33.55
CA ALA A 21 -43.03 -20.14 -32.92
C ALA A 21 -42.47 -18.74 -33.20
N ALA A 22 -43.31 -17.86 -33.77
CA ALA A 22 -42.98 -16.46 -33.93
C ALA A 22 -42.54 -15.87 -32.57
N PRO A 23 -41.54 -14.97 -32.52
CA PRO A 23 -41.07 -14.41 -31.25
C PRO A 23 -42.26 -13.77 -30.52
N ALA A 24 -42.53 -14.27 -29.31
CA ALA A 24 -43.63 -13.77 -28.51
C ALA A 24 -43.46 -12.26 -28.29
N VAL A 25 -44.43 -11.48 -28.77
CA VAL A 25 -44.44 -10.02 -28.58
C VAL A 25 -44.46 -9.76 -27.06
N PRO A 26 -43.44 -9.09 -26.50
CA PRO A 26 -43.39 -8.83 -25.07
C PRO A 26 -44.61 -8.01 -24.65
N SER A 27 -45.21 -8.38 -23.52
CA SER A 27 -46.34 -7.63 -23.00
C SER A 27 -45.92 -6.19 -22.70
N VAL A 28 -46.85 -5.25 -22.86
CA VAL A 28 -46.63 -3.82 -22.57
C VAL A 28 -46.07 -3.61 -21.14
N GLN A 29 -46.46 -4.46 -20.19
CA GLN A 29 -45.98 -4.43 -18.82
C GLN A 29 -44.49 -4.79 -18.70
N ARG A 30 -44.00 -5.77 -19.48
CA ARG A 30 -42.57 -6.13 -19.52
C ARG A 30 -41.74 -5.02 -20.13
N LEU A 31 -42.20 -4.44 -21.24
CA LEU A 31 -41.54 -3.28 -21.85
C LEU A 31 -41.46 -2.08 -20.90
N ALA A 32 -42.51 -1.82 -20.12
CA ALA A 32 -42.50 -0.76 -19.11
C ALA A 32 -41.46 -1.01 -18.01
N GLN A 33 -41.31 -2.27 -17.56
CA GLN A 33 -40.29 -2.67 -16.59
C GLN A 33 -38.88 -2.51 -17.14
N ASP A 34 -38.63 -2.95 -18.37
CA ASP A 34 -37.32 -2.84 -19.03
C ASP A 34 -36.92 -1.37 -19.23
N VAL A 35 -37.87 -0.51 -19.64
CA VAL A 35 -37.63 0.94 -19.76
C VAL A 35 -37.31 1.57 -18.41
N ALA A 36 -37.98 1.16 -17.33
CA ALA A 36 -37.67 1.64 -15.99
C ALA A 36 -36.26 1.23 -15.53
N ALA A 37 -35.87 -0.03 -15.78
CA ALA A 37 -34.54 -0.53 -15.46
C ALA A 37 -33.44 0.21 -16.26
N VAL A 38 -33.64 0.45 -17.56
CA VAL A 38 -32.70 1.21 -18.39
C VAL A 38 -32.55 2.65 -17.89
N ARG A 39 -33.64 3.29 -17.46
CA ARG A 39 -33.58 4.64 -16.86
C ARG A 39 -32.76 4.66 -15.57
N GLN A 40 -32.98 3.68 -14.69
CA GLN A 40 -32.21 3.53 -13.46
C GLN A 40 -30.72 3.29 -13.73
N HIS A 41 -30.40 2.44 -14.70
CA HIS A 41 -29.01 2.20 -15.11
C HIS A 41 -28.34 3.45 -15.67
N ARG A 42 -29.06 4.23 -16.49
CA ARG A 42 -28.56 5.51 -17.01
C ARG A 42 -28.23 6.47 -15.87
N GLU A 43 -29.13 6.64 -14.91
CA GLU A 43 -28.92 7.52 -13.75
C GLU A 43 -27.69 7.09 -12.92
N LYS A 44 -27.53 5.79 -12.68
CA LYS A 44 -26.36 5.24 -11.99
C LYS A 44 -25.07 5.49 -12.77
N LEU A 45 -25.08 5.28 -14.09
CA LEU A 45 -23.91 5.53 -14.94
C LEU A 45 -23.54 7.01 -14.94
N GLU A 46 -24.51 7.91 -15.08
CA GLU A 46 -24.26 9.35 -15.03
C GLU A 46 -23.69 9.78 -13.67
N ALA A 47 -24.15 9.19 -12.56
CA ALA A 47 -23.59 9.45 -11.23
C ALA A 47 -22.13 8.99 -11.13
N LEU A 48 -21.80 7.80 -11.65
CA LEU A 48 -20.43 7.28 -11.68
C LEU A 48 -19.51 8.14 -12.55
N VAL A 49 -19.95 8.55 -13.74
CA VAL A 49 -19.18 9.43 -14.63
C VAL A 49 -18.92 10.78 -13.96
N ARG A 50 -19.92 11.36 -13.27
CA ARG A 50 -19.74 12.60 -12.50
C ARG A 50 -18.74 12.45 -11.36
N ALA A 51 -18.79 11.34 -10.63
CA ALA A 51 -17.85 11.04 -9.56
C ALA A 51 -16.42 10.87 -10.11
N PHE A 52 -16.27 10.12 -11.21
CA PHE A 52 -14.99 9.93 -11.89
C PHE A 52 -14.40 11.26 -12.38
N ALA A 53 -15.19 12.08 -13.08
CA ALA A 53 -14.74 13.38 -13.56
C ALA A 53 -14.30 14.32 -12.43
N THR A 54 -15.00 14.27 -11.29
CA THR A 54 -14.60 15.03 -10.09
C THR A 54 -13.28 14.53 -9.52
N ARG A 55 -13.08 13.21 -9.45
CA ARG A 55 -11.83 12.62 -8.98
C ARG A 55 -10.66 13.00 -9.88
N VAL A 56 -10.78 12.81 -11.21
CA VAL A 56 -9.72 13.17 -12.18
C VAL A 56 -9.34 14.64 -12.07
N LYS A 57 -10.30 15.55 -11.87
CA LYS A 57 -10.01 16.98 -11.67
C LYS A 57 -9.25 17.25 -10.37
N ASN A 58 -9.61 16.57 -9.29
CA ASN A 58 -8.91 16.71 -8.02
C ASN A 58 -7.48 16.18 -8.12
N ASP A 59 -7.31 15.01 -8.73
CA ASP A 59 -6.00 14.37 -8.94
C ASP A 59 -5.12 15.25 -9.85
N GLN A 60 -5.67 15.81 -10.93
CA GLN A 60 -4.96 16.74 -11.80
C GLN A 60 -4.47 17.98 -11.02
N ARG A 61 -5.34 18.58 -10.20
CA ARG A 61 -4.95 19.75 -9.38
C ARG A 61 -3.84 19.42 -8.39
N GLU A 62 -3.89 18.23 -7.78
CA GLU A 62 -2.86 17.77 -6.85
C GLU A 62 -1.51 17.57 -7.56
N VAL A 63 -1.52 16.95 -8.76
CA VAL A 63 -0.31 16.81 -9.58
C VAL A 63 0.26 18.16 -9.96
N GLU A 64 -0.58 19.12 -10.36
CA GLU A 64 -0.13 20.48 -10.69
C GLU A 64 0.48 21.21 -9.47
N GLU A 65 -0.04 20.99 -8.26
CA GLU A 65 0.50 21.56 -7.03
C GLU A 65 1.86 20.94 -6.65
N VAL A 66 1.97 19.60 -6.71
CA VAL A 66 3.22 18.89 -6.44
C VAL A 66 4.30 19.27 -7.46
N LEU A 67 3.94 19.34 -8.74
CA LEU A 67 4.88 19.74 -9.79
C LEU A 67 5.40 21.16 -9.55
N ARG A 68 4.53 22.09 -9.13
CA ARG A 68 4.92 23.46 -8.79
C ARG A 68 5.92 23.49 -7.63
N GLU A 69 5.66 22.72 -6.59
CA GLU A 69 6.56 22.62 -5.42
C GLU A 69 7.94 22.04 -5.81
N ILE A 70 7.96 20.99 -6.64
CA ILE A 70 9.22 20.41 -7.13
C ILE A 70 10.02 21.42 -7.93
N LEU A 71 9.37 22.18 -8.82
CA LEU A 71 10.03 23.21 -9.63
C LEU A 71 10.65 24.31 -8.76
N VAL A 72 9.96 24.75 -7.70
CA VAL A 72 10.51 25.73 -6.74
C VAL A 72 11.75 25.19 -6.02
N ARG A 73 11.73 23.92 -5.60
CA ARG A 73 12.89 23.29 -4.95
C ARG A 73 14.06 23.11 -5.90
N LEU A 74 13.78 22.74 -7.15
CA LEU A 74 14.81 22.59 -8.18
C LEU A 74 15.49 23.94 -8.46
N ASP A 75 14.72 25.02 -8.60
CA ASP A 75 15.24 26.37 -8.79
C ASP A 75 16.09 26.83 -7.58
N ALA A 76 15.67 26.53 -6.36
CA ALA A 76 16.46 26.83 -5.15
C ALA A 76 17.80 26.07 -5.11
N LEU A 77 17.84 24.83 -5.62
CA LEU A 77 19.07 24.03 -5.75
C LEU A 77 19.97 24.55 -6.87
N GLU A 78 19.40 24.90 -8.03
CA GLU A 78 20.14 25.44 -9.18
C GLU A 78 20.73 26.83 -8.89
N GLN A 79 20.04 27.66 -8.10
CA GLN A 79 20.53 28.98 -7.67
C GLN A 79 21.64 28.92 -6.60
N GLY A 80 22.01 27.73 -6.12
CA GLY A 80 23.18 27.56 -5.26
C GLY A 80 23.19 28.42 -4.01
N ARG A 81 22.03 28.58 -3.33
CA ARG A 81 21.99 29.25 -2.01
C ARG A 81 22.37 28.26 -0.90
N PRO A 82 23.59 28.34 -0.33
CA PRO A 82 23.83 27.75 0.98
C PRO A 82 22.98 28.50 2.02
N SER A 83 22.33 27.74 2.90
CA SER A 83 21.81 28.27 4.16
C SER A 83 22.94 29.02 4.87
N GLN A 84 22.76 30.32 5.12
CA GLN A 84 23.79 31.15 5.74
C GLN A 84 23.95 30.78 7.22
N GLY A 85 25.07 30.11 7.53
CA GLY A 85 25.71 30.07 8.84
C GLY A 85 27.14 30.60 8.69
N GLY A 86 27.52 31.56 9.53
CA GLY A 86 28.70 32.42 9.35
C GLY A 86 30.09 31.76 9.37
N PRO A 87 31.15 32.54 9.09
CA PRO A 87 32.49 32.02 8.88
C PRO A 87 33.20 31.74 10.22
N GLY A 88 33.40 30.47 10.53
CA GLY A 88 34.22 30.01 11.64
C GLY A 88 35.13 28.87 11.19
N ALA A 89 36.35 29.23 10.80
CA ALA A 89 37.57 28.42 10.67
C ALA A 89 37.40 26.88 10.51
N SER A 90 37.57 26.42 9.27
CA SER A 90 37.92 25.03 8.96
C SER A 90 39.26 24.64 9.59
N THR A 91 39.22 23.79 10.61
CA THR A 91 40.28 22.82 10.88
C THR A 91 39.78 21.46 10.40
N ALA A 92 40.52 20.87 9.46
CA ALA A 92 40.19 19.61 8.82
C ALA A 92 39.97 18.49 9.86
N SER A 93 38.77 17.92 9.86
CA SER A 93 38.45 16.65 10.53
C SER A 93 38.28 15.53 9.50
N PRO A 94 38.53 14.25 9.85
CA PRO A 94 38.67 13.15 8.89
C PRO A 94 37.34 12.78 8.21
N PRO A 95 37.38 12.07 7.07
CA PRO A 95 36.17 11.71 6.35
C PRO A 95 35.40 10.63 7.15
N GLY A 96 34.28 10.98 7.77
CA GLY A 96 33.41 9.97 8.37
C GLY A 96 32.32 10.39 9.37
N THR A 97 32.31 11.60 9.92
CA THR A 97 31.36 11.90 11.01
C THR A 97 30.76 13.30 10.93
N ASP A 98 29.91 13.53 9.92
CA ASP A 98 28.94 14.64 9.96
C ASP A 98 27.55 14.15 9.57
N ARG A 99 27.23 12.91 9.96
CA ARG A 99 25.88 12.35 9.79
C ARG A 99 25.06 12.76 11.02
N PRO A 100 23.92 13.47 10.85
CA PRO A 100 23.08 13.84 11.97
C PRO A 100 22.68 12.60 12.78
N VAL A 101 23.00 12.60 14.08
CA VAL A 101 22.56 11.58 15.02
C VAL A 101 21.04 11.48 14.95
N GLY A 102 20.52 10.26 14.77
CA GLY A 102 19.07 10.01 14.68
C GLY A 102 18.46 10.08 13.28
N SER A 103 19.26 10.10 12.21
CA SER A 103 18.74 9.98 10.84
C SER A 103 18.03 8.62 10.63
N PRO A 104 16.87 8.58 9.94
CA PRO A 104 16.16 7.34 9.62
C PRO A 104 17.07 6.33 8.91
N TRP A 105 16.78 5.04 9.05
CA TRP A 105 17.58 3.98 8.44
C TRP A 105 17.62 4.13 6.92
N SER A 106 16.48 4.39 6.29
CA SER A 106 16.34 4.57 4.85
C SER A 106 17.22 5.70 4.28
N TYR A 107 17.40 6.79 5.04
CA TYR A 107 18.24 7.93 4.64
C TYR A 107 19.74 7.65 4.73
N ARG A 108 20.13 6.70 5.57
CA ARG A 108 21.54 6.39 5.86
C ARG A 108 22.01 5.07 5.24
N ALA A 109 21.08 4.25 4.77
CA ALA A 109 21.30 2.95 4.16
C ALA A 109 21.98 3.07 2.79
N THR A 110 23.00 2.25 2.58
CA THR A 110 23.65 2.05 1.29
C THR A 110 22.86 1.06 0.43
N GLU A 111 23.20 0.95 -0.86
CA GLU A 111 22.61 -0.11 -1.73
C GLU A 111 22.77 -1.50 -1.12
N ARG A 112 23.94 -1.77 -0.52
CA ARG A 112 24.19 -3.04 0.16
C ARG A 112 23.24 -3.25 1.34
N ASP A 113 23.03 -2.24 2.17
CA ASP A 113 22.11 -2.33 3.32
C ASP A 113 20.68 -2.65 2.87
N TRP A 114 20.23 -2.05 1.76
CA TRP A 114 18.93 -2.34 1.15
C TRP A 114 18.82 -3.79 0.67
N ARG A 115 19.85 -4.31 0.00
CA ARG A 115 19.88 -5.71 -0.46
C ARG A 115 19.93 -6.70 0.71
N ASP A 116 20.72 -6.39 1.72
CA ASP A 116 20.86 -7.22 2.92
C ASP A 116 19.57 -7.25 3.75
N LEU A 117 18.83 -6.12 3.79
CA LEU A 117 17.50 -6.08 4.40
C LEU A 117 16.49 -6.90 3.58
N ALA A 118 16.46 -6.74 2.26
CA ALA A 118 15.56 -7.50 1.38
C ALA A 118 15.77 -9.01 1.50
N ALA A 119 17.02 -9.48 1.41
CA ALA A 119 17.35 -10.90 1.56
C ALA A 119 16.93 -11.44 2.94
N TRP A 120 17.08 -10.64 3.99
CA TRP A 120 16.64 -11.02 5.33
C TRP A 120 15.11 -11.06 5.46
N VAL A 121 14.38 -10.12 4.83
CA VAL A 121 12.91 -10.13 4.80
C VAL A 121 12.37 -11.35 4.04
N ASP A 122 13.02 -11.74 2.93
CA ASP A 122 12.69 -12.96 2.19
C ASP A 122 12.93 -14.20 3.04
N TRP A 123 14.08 -14.27 3.73
CA TRP A 123 14.36 -15.34 4.70
C TRP A 123 13.32 -15.39 5.81
N LEU A 124 12.99 -14.25 6.42
CA LEU A 124 12.00 -14.15 7.49
C LEU A 124 10.64 -14.69 7.01
N SER A 125 10.21 -14.26 5.82
CA SER A 125 8.93 -14.67 5.23
C SER A 125 8.90 -16.15 4.90
N GLY A 126 10.00 -16.72 4.40
CA GLY A 126 10.12 -18.15 4.12
C GLY A 126 10.26 -19.02 5.37
N HIS A 127 10.92 -18.52 6.42
CA HIS A 127 11.26 -19.30 7.62
C HIS A 127 10.16 -19.29 8.66
N TYR A 128 9.56 -18.12 8.94
CA TYR A 128 8.46 -18.01 9.89
C TYR A 128 7.10 -18.24 9.25
N ALA A 129 7.01 -18.18 7.92
CA ALA A 129 5.78 -18.34 7.14
C ALA A 129 4.59 -17.62 7.82
N PRO A 130 4.70 -16.30 8.08
CA PRO A 130 3.69 -15.57 8.84
C PRO A 130 2.31 -15.78 8.20
N GLN A 131 1.29 -15.93 9.06
CA GLN A 131 -0.09 -16.12 8.60
C GLN A 131 -0.49 -14.99 7.64
N LEU A 132 -1.46 -15.25 6.76
CA LEU A 132 -1.85 -14.33 5.68
C LEU A 132 -2.03 -12.88 6.15
N HIS A 133 -2.57 -12.68 7.36
CA HIS A 133 -2.81 -11.34 7.93
C HIS A 133 -1.56 -10.64 8.47
N LEU A 134 -0.45 -11.34 8.69
CA LEU A 134 0.86 -10.82 9.12
C LEU A 134 1.91 -10.85 8.00
N ARG A 135 1.49 -11.16 6.77
CA ARG A 135 2.39 -11.19 5.61
C ARG A 135 2.97 -9.81 5.33
N ILE A 136 4.28 -9.77 5.10
CA ILE A 136 4.98 -8.59 4.57
C ILE A 136 4.80 -8.59 3.05
N TRP A 137 4.29 -7.49 2.50
CA TRP A 137 4.10 -7.38 1.05
C TRP A 137 5.41 -7.04 0.33
N PRO A 138 5.63 -7.50 -0.91
CA PRO A 138 6.87 -7.24 -1.67
C PRO A 138 7.14 -5.74 -1.90
N CYS A 139 6.11 -4.91 -1.83
CA CYS A 139 6.23 -3.46 -2.00
C CYS A 139 6.73 -2.73 -0.75
N TRP A 140 7.07 -3.43 0.34
CA TRP A 140 7.59 -2.84 1.58
C TRP A 140 8.69 -1.76 1.38
N PRO A 141 9.60 -1.83 0.38
CA PRO A 141 10.61 -0.79 0.20
C PRO A 141 10.03 0.58 -0.19
N ALA A 142 8.82 0.60 -0.78
CA ALA A 142 8.12 1.84 -1.14
C ALA A 142 7.36 2.47 0.04
N HIS A 143 7.31 1.79 1.19
CA HIS A 143 6.61 2.25 2.38
C HIS A 143 7.63 2.59 3.47
N GLY A 144 7.84 3.89 3.70
CA GLY A 144 8.93 4.38 4.54
C GLY A 144 8.82 3.88 5.98
N GLY A 145 7.64 3.94 6.58
CA GLY A 145 7.48 3.47 7.95
C GLY A 145 7.63 1.95 8.11
N VAL A 146 7.22 1.19 7.10
CA VAL A 146 7.40 -0.27 7.07
C VAL A 146 8.87 -0.63 6.94
N THR A 147 9.61 0.09 6.10
CA THR A 147 11.06 -0.04 5.96
C THR A 147 11.76 0.18 7.30
N GLU A 148 11.40 1.24 8.04
CA GLU A 148 12.02 1.54 9.33
C GLU A 148 11.71 0.46 10.40
N GLU A 149 10.47 -0.02 10.47
CA GLU A 149 10.09 -1.12 11.37
C GLU A 149 10.86 -2.41 11.06
N LEU A 150 10.99 -2.78 9.78
CA LEU A 150 11.73 -3.97 9.35
C LEU A 150 13.24 -3.84 9.58
N ALA A 151 13.81 -2.67 9.30
CA ALA A 151 15.22 -2.40 9.56
C ALA A 151 15.55 -2.49 11.07
N GLY A 152 14.68 -1.95 11.93
CA GLY A 152 14.79 -2.06 13.37
C GLY A 152 14.66 -3.51 13.85
N LEU A 153 13.69 -4.27 13.31
CA LEU A 153 13.50 -5.67 13.66
C LEU A 153 14.70 -6.54 13.27
N ARG A 154 15.29 -6.31 12.09
CA ARG A 154 16.51 -6.99 11.63
C ARG A 154 17.70 -6.66 12.53
N ALA A 155 17.86 -5.40 12.93
CA ALA A 155 18.94 -5.01 13.84
C ALA A 155 18.81 -5.71 15.20
N ALA A 156 17.59 -5.79 15.75
CA ALA A 156 17.34 -6.54 16.97
C ALA A 156 17.59 -8.05 16.81
N TRP A 157 17.27 -8.62 15.64
CA TRP A 157 17.54 -10.03 15.33
C TRP A 157 19.04 -10.32 15.26
N LEU A 158 19.82 -9.45 14.60
CA LEU A 158 21.28 -9.59 14.53
C LEU A 158 21.90 -9.55 15.92
N ALA A 159 21.52 -8.57 16.75
CA ALA A 159 22.01 -8.46 18.12
C ALA A 159 21.66 -9.70 18.96
N ALA A 160 20.41 -10.19 18.86
CA ALA A 160 19.99 -11.41 19.55
C ALA A 160 20.74 -12.66 19.07
N SER A 161 21.01 -12.75 17.76
CA SER A 161 21.76 -13.87 17.16
C SER A 161 23.23 -13.86 17.57
N GLU A 162 23.86 -12.69 17.63
CA GLU A 162 25.23 -12.53 18.11
C GLU A 162 25.34 -12.91 19.60
N ALA A 163 24.39 -12.47 20.42
CA ALA A 163 24.34 -12.83 21.84
C ALA A 163 24.12 -14.35 22.06
N ASP A 164 23.24 -14.96 21.26
CA ASP A 164 23.01 -16.40 21.29
C ASP A 164 24.29 -17.18 20.95
N ALA A 165 24.97 -16.79 19.86
CA ALA A 165 26.24 -17.37 19.46
C ALA A 165 27.33 -17.21 20.54
N ALA A 166 27.44 -16.02 21.15
CA ALA A 166 28.40 -15.75 22.24
C ALA A 166 28.12 -16.60 23.50
N SER A 167 26.86 -16.95 23.73
CA SER A 167 26.44 -17.79 24.86
C SER A 167 26.51 -19.30 24.57
N GLY A 168 26.85 -19.70 23.34
CA GLY A 168 26.79 -21.10 22.91
C GLY A 168 25.37 -21.67 22.90
N GLY A 169 24.35 -20.84 22.64
CA GLY A 169 22.94 -21.25 22.59
C GLY A 169 22.27 -21.39 23.97
N ALA A 170 22.93 -20.98 25.06
CA ALA A 170 22.36 -21.01 26.41
C ALA A 170 21.67 -19.69 26.81
N GLY A 171 21.74 -18.66 25.96
CA GLY A 171 21.16 -17.34 26.18
C GLY A 171 19.65 -17.30 25.98
N GLN A 172 19.02 -16.21 26.43
CA GLN A 172 17.57 -15.99 26.31
C GLN A 172 17.21 -14.96 25.25
N GLU A 173 18.20 -14.26 24.68
CA GLU A 173 17.98 -13.12 23.78
C GLU A 173 17.19 -13.51 22.53
N MET A 174 17.47 -14.68 21.96
CA MET A 174 16.72 -15.15 20.80
C MET A 174 15.26 -15.46 21.16
N ALA A 175 15.02 -16.12 22.30
CA ALA A 175 13.65 -16.36 22.78
C ALA A 175 12.90 -15.05 23.07
N TYR A 176 13.60 -14.07 23.67
CA TYR A 176 13.08 -12.74 23.92
C TYR A 176 12.73 -12.01 22.62
N TRP A 177 13.59 -12.09 21.59
CA TRP A 177 13.32 -11.49 20.29
C TRP A 177 12.06 -12.02 19.63
N HIS A 178 11.82 -13.33 19.69
CA HIS A 178 10.61 -13.94 19.17
C HIS A 178 9.35 -13.40 19.88
N GLN A 179 9.38 -13.33 21.21
CA GLN A 179 8.21 -12.97 22.00
C GLN A 179 7.91 -11.46 21.97
N MET A 180 8.96 -10.64 22.06
CA MET A 180 8.82 -9.21 22.32
C MET A 180 8.99 -8.34 21.07
N TRP A 181 9.73 -8.83 20.06
CA TRP A 181 10.03 -8.03 18.88
C TRP A 181 9.35 -8.54 17.62
N LEU A 182 9.50 -9.83 17.28
CA LEU A 182 9.00 -10.38 16.02
C LEU A 182 7.49 -10.16 15.86
N TRP A 183 6.68 -10.86 16.65
CA TRP A 183 5.23 -10.84 16.48
C TRP A 183 4.61 -9.45 16.73
N PRO A 184 5.01 -8.71 17.78
CA PRO A 184 4.49 -7.36 17.99
C PRO A 184 4.82 -6.40 16.84
N THR A 185 5.99 -6.53 16.21
CA THR A 185 6.36 -5.66 15.07
C THR A 185 5.54 -5.99 13.83
N LEU A 186 5.36 -7.27 13.51
CA LEU A 186 4.50 -7.67 12.39
C LEU A 186 3.06 -7.19 12.58
N GLU A 187 2.56 -7.24 13.82
CA GLU A 187 1.23 -6.73 14.14
C GLU A 187 1.15 -5.20 14.03
N ARG A 188 2.17 -4.43 14.46
CA ARG A 188 2.23 -2.98 14.22
C ARG A 188 2.26 -2.64 12.74
N ILE A 189 3.06 -3.37 11.95
CA ILE A 189 3.13 -3.18 10.49
C ILE A 189 1.74 -3.36 9.89
N ARG A 190 1.06 -4.44 10.27
CA ARG A 190 -0.31 -4.71 9.85
C ARG A 190 -1.25 -3.58 10.24
N GLN A 191 -1.26 -3.16 11.50
CA GLN A 191 -2.24 -2.20 12.03
C GLN A 191 -2.05 -0.78 11.47
N ASN A 192 -0.81 -0.31 11.38
CA ASN A 192 -0.52 1.10 11.11
C ASN A 192 -0.30 1.41 9.62
N TYR A 193 0.03 0.40 8.81
CA TYR A 193 0.38 0.58 7.41
C TYR A 193 -0.56 -0.20 6.46
N MET A 194 -1.75 -0.59 6.95
CA MET A 194 -2.81 -1.35 6.24
C MET A 194 -2.82 -1.14 4.71
N PHE A 195 -2.26 -2.11 4.00
CA PHE A 195 -2.11 -2.16 2.54
C PHE A 195 -3.40 -2.58 1.82
N LYS A 196 -4.55 -1.94 2.10
CA LYS A 196 -5.80 -2.18 1.35
C LYS A 196 -5.64 -1.60 -0.07
N GLY A 197 -4.86 -2.26 -0.91
CA GLY A 197 -4.51 -1.81 -2.26
C GLY A 197 -3.26 -2.48 -2.82
N CYS A 198 -2.24 -2.78 -2.01
CA CYS A 198 -0.92 -3.15 -2.53
C CYS A 198 -0.83 -4.51 -3.25
N GLU A 199 -1.89 -5.33 -3.20
CA GLU A 199 -1.99 -6.56 -3.99
C GLU A 199 -2.34 -6.30 -5.47
N SER A 200 -3.06 -5.21 -5.76
CA SER A 200 -3.61 -4.94 -7.11
C SER A 200 -3.39 -3.51 -7.63
N ASP A 201 -3.22 -2.54 -6.73
CA ASP A 201 -3.04 -1.11 -7.04
C ASP A 201 -2.11 -0.48 -5.98
N HIS A 202 -0.83 -0.31 -6.36
CA HIS A 202 0.18 0.20 -5.45
C HIS A 202 0.25 1.74 -5.51
N SER A 203 0.10 2.37 -4.36
CA SER A 203 0.34 3.81 -4.17
C SER A 203 1.40 4.00 -3.10
N PRO A 204 2.32 4.96 -3.27
CA PRO A 204 3.26 5.34 -2.20
C PRO A 204 2.51 5.84 -0.97
N ASP A 205 3.20 5.80 0.18
CA ASP A 205 2.67 6.33 1.44
C ASP A 205 2.25 7.79 1.29
N ARG A 206 1.05 8.12 1.78
CA ARG A 206 0.63 9.51 1.89
C ARG A 206 1.53 10.21 2.90
N PRO A 207 2.16 11.36 2.56
CA PRO A 207 2.99 12.07 3.51
C PRO A 207 2.16 12.48 4.73
N GLY A 208 2.76 12.32 5.91
CA GLY A 208 2.16 12.78 7.16
C GLY A 208 1.96 14.29 7.14
N ARG A 209 1.00 14.78 7.94
CA ARG A 209 0.87 16.22 8.19
C ARG A 209 2.09 16.67 8.98
N LEU A 210 2.85 17.59 8.42
CA LEU A 210 3.98 18.20 9.11
C LEU A 210 3.48 19.06 10.28
N THR A 211 4.35 19.23 11.26
CA THR A 211 4.11 20.13 12.40
C THR A 211 3.77 21.53 11.89
N ASP A 212 2.68 22.10 12.40
CA ASP A 212 2.35 23.51 12.17
C ASP A 212 3.36 24.40 12.92
N PRO A 213 4.20 25.17 12.19
CA PRO A 213 5.23 26.00 12.82
C PRO A 213 4.64 27.09 13.71
N ALA A 214 3.50 27.68 13.33
CA ALA A 214 2.88 28.75 14.10
C ALA A 214 2.33 28.22 15.44
N ALA A 215 1.72 27.05 15.42
CA ALA A 215 1.25 26.39 16.65
C ALA A 215 2.43 26.01 17.57
N LEU A 216 3.56 25.59 17.00
CA LEU A 216 4.78 25.28 17.76
C LEU A 216 5.36 26.52 18.42
N GLU A 217 5.54 27.60 17.66
CA GLU A 217 6.06 28.88 18.17
C GLU A 217 5.20 29.42 19.30
N ALA A 218 3.87 29.44 19.13
CA ALA A 218 2.94 29.86 20.17
C ALA A 218 3.08 29.02 21.46
N ARG A 219 3.35 27.71 21.34
CA ARG A 219 3.56 26.83 22.49
C ARG A 219 4.89 27.11 23.20
N ILE A 220 5.95 27.39 22.43
CA ILE A 220 7.26 27.76 22.97
C ILE A 220 7.15 29.06 23.77
N ASP A 221 6.53 30.10 23.20
CA ASP A 221 6.34 31.40 23.85
C ASP A 221 5.55 31.29 25.16
N ALA A 222 4.45 30.52 25.14
CA ALA A 222 3.65 30.29 26.34
C ALA A 222 4.41 29.51 27.43
N SER A 223 5.37 28.65 27.04
CA SER A 223 6.23 27.94 27.99
C SER A 223 7.32 28.84 28.59
N GLY A 224 7.84 29.79 27.80
CA GLY A 224 8.77 30.81 28.27
C GLY A 224 8.13 31.71 29.32
N LYS A 225 6.93 32.25 29.05
CA LYS A 225 6.20 33.12 29.99
C LYS A 225 5.97 32.46 31.36
N ARG A 226 5.53 31.19 31.39
CA ARG A 226 5.34 30.43 32.64
C ARG A 226 6.60 30.21 33.46
N ARG A 227 7.79 30.25 32.85
CA ARG A 227 9.07 30.13 33.58
C ARG A 227 9.56 31.46 34.15
N TYR A 228 9.06 32.59 33.65
CA TYR A 228 9.41 33.93 34.15
C TYR A 228 8.45 34.45 35.21
N ASP A 229 7.20 33.93 35.24
CA ASP A 229 6.17 34.31 36.23
C ASP A 229 6.18 33.43 37.50
N ALA A 230 7.13 32.50 37.64
CA ALA A 230 7.30 31.58 38.77
C ALA A 230 8.64 31.83 39.50
#